data_AF-A0A143PHX0-F1
#
_entry.id   AF-A0A143PHX0-F1
#
_cell.length_a   1.000
_cell.length_b   1.000
_cell.length_c   1.000
_cell.angle_alpha   90.00
_cell.angle_beta   90.00
_cell.angle_gamma   90.00
#
_symmetry.space_group_name_H-M   'P 1'
#
loop_
_entity.id
_entity.type
_entity.pdbx_description
1 polymer ?
#
loop_
_entity_poly.entity_id
_entity_poly.type
_entity_poly.pdbx_seq_one_letter_code
_entity_poly.pdbx_strand_id
1 'polypeptide(L)'
;MAVSPPDRDVADPLTAAPHVAGGAEWIIDARGCDAALLRDATRLEAVFDRLIAVLRLTPVAPAVWHTFPAPGGLTGFVILAESHLACHTFPEFGSICVNVFCCRPRDEFDAAGLMAEMLGATDTVVRRIERTYGEVRPGSRCPVPGSRPARAGNA
;
A
#
# COMPACT_ATOMS: atom_id res chain seq x y z
N MET A 1 -2.63 12.24 -59.46
CA MET A 1 -2.34 11.06 -58.60
C MET A 1 -2.77 11.44 -57.20
N ALA A 2 -3.99 11.08 -56.80
CA ALA A 2 -4.53 11.40 -55.48
C ALA A 2 -4.05 10.32 -54.50
N VAL A 3 -3.47 10.73 -53.38
CA VAL A 3 -3.01 9.82 -52.32
C VAL A 3 -4.19 9.61 -51.36
N SER A 4 -4.69 8.38 -51.26
CA SER A 4 -5.72 7.99 -50.29
C SER A 4 -5.22 8.17 -48.85
N PRO A 5 -6.06 8.56 -47.88
CA PRO A 5 -5.68 8.59 -46.48
C PRO A 5 -5.51 7.15 -45.96
N PRO A 6 -4.61 6.89 -45.00
CA PRO A 6 -4.46 5.57 -44.40
C PRO A 6 -5.67 5.24 -43.52
N ASP A 7 -6.11 3.98 -43.61
CA ASP A 7 -7.12 3.36 -42.75
C ASP A 7 -6.83 3.64 -41.27
N ARG A 8 -7.80 4.26 -40.60
CA ARG A 8 -7.83 4.37 -39.14
C ARG A 8 -8.75 3.31 -38.57
N ASP A 9 -8.30 2.06 -38.60
CA ASP A 9 -8.83 1.00 -37.75
C ASP A 9 -7.65 0.29 -37.07
N VAL A 10 -6.96 1.03 -36.21
CA VAL A 10 -6.23 0.42 -35.11
C VAL A 10 -7.23 0.34 -33.97
N ALA A 11 -7.77 -0.87 -33.75
CA ALA A 11 -8.67 -1.15 -32.63
C ALA A 11 -8.06 -0.63 -31.31
N ASP A 12 -8.82 0.22 -30.62
CA ASP A 12 -8.46 0.79 -29.33
C ASP A 12 -8.36 -0.35 -28.28
N PRO A 13 -7.21 -0.53 -27.59
CA PRO A 13 -7.07 -1.56 -26.56
C PRO A 13 -8.02 -1.37 -25.36
N LEU A 14 -8.82 -0.30 -25.33
CA LEU A 14 -9.89 -0.05 -24.36
C LEU A 14 -11.16 -0.92 -24.51
N THR A 15 -11.19 -1.88 -25.44
CA THR A 15 -12.24 -2.93 -25.48
C THR A 15 -11.94 -4.16 -24.62
N ALA A 16 -11.02 -4.05 -23.65
CA ALA A 16 -10.84 -5.07 -22.61
C ALA A 16 -11.98 -5.00 -21.59
N ALA A 17 -12.44 -6.18 -21.15
CA ALA A 17 -13.50 -6.42 -20.15
C ALA A 17 -13.53 -5.41 -18.99
N PRO A 18 -14.70 -5.13 -18.39
CA PRO A 18 -14.84 -4.11 -17.34
C PRO A 18 -13.76 -4.31 -16.27
N HIS A 19 -12.82 -3.35 -16.20
CA HIS A 19 -11.82 -3.34 -15.15
C HIS A 19 -12.54 -3.17 -13.82
N VAL A 20 -12.65 -4.26 -13.06
CA VAL A 20 -13.04 -4.21 -11.66
C VAL A 20 -12.00 -3.33 -10.98
N ALA A 21 -12.41 -2.14 -10.53
CA ALA A 21 -11.53 -1.27 -9.77
C ALA A 21 -11.27 -1.95 -8.43
N GLY A 22 -10.09 -2.57 -8.33
CA GLY A 22 -9.70 -3.39 -7.20
C GLY A 22 -8.37 -2.96 -6.62
N GLY A 23 -8.23 -3.19 -5.32
CA GLY A 23 -6.99 -3.08 -4.56
C GLY A 23 -6.79 -4.33 -3.70
N ALA A 24 -5.80 -4.29 -2.82
CA ALA A 24 -5.57 -5.34 -1.86
C ALA A 24 -5.24 -4.76 -0.49
N GLU A 25 -5.60 -5.51 0.54
CA GLU A 25 -5.18 -5.27 1.91
C GLU A 25 -4.36 -6.46 2.40
N TRP A 26 -3.17 -6.20 2.91
CA TRP A 26 -2.36 -7.19 3.63
C TRP A 26 -2.54 -6.94 5.12
N ILE A 27 -3.03 -7.97 5.81
CA ILE A 27 -3.12 -8.03 7.26
C ILE A 27 -2.04 -8.99 7.73
N ILE A 28 -1.04 -8.46 8.41
CA ILE A 28 0.16 -9.18 8.83
C ILE A 28 0.18 -9.22 10.35
N ASP A 29 0.05 -10.42 10.89
CA ASP A 29 0.15 -10.70 12.32
C ASP A 29 1.49 -11.43 12.56
N ALA A 30 2.48 -10.73 13.11
CA ALA A 30 3.80 -11.28 13.40
C ALA A 30 4.01 -11.44 14.92
N ARG A 31 4.60 -12.58 15.31
CA ARG A 31 4.76 -13.02 16.70
C ARG A 31 6.17 -13.56 16.93
N GLY A 32 6.54 -13.61 18.21
CA GLY A 32 7.88 -13.99 18.65
C GLY A 32 8.94 -12.98 18.23
N CYS A 33 8.54 -11.71 18.06
CA CYS A 33 9.43 -10.59 17.77
C CYS A 33 10.25 -10.20 19.00
N ASP A 34 11.39 -9.57 18.77
CA ASP A 34 12.20 -8.96 19.83
C ASP A 34 11.44 -7.76 20.44
N ALA A 35 11.12 -7.87 21.72
CA ALA A 35 10.38 -6.86 22.46
C ALA A 35 11.12 -5.50 22.54
N ALA A 36 12.45 -5.46 22.45
CA ALA A 36 13.20 -4.21 22.39
C ALA A 36 12.97 -3.49 21.05
N LEU A 37 13.00 -4.24 19.94
CA LEU A 37 12.72 -3.70 18.60
C LEU A 37 11.28 -3.22 18.47
N LEU A 38 10.32 -3.88 19.12
CA LEU A 38 8.92 -3.44 19.17
C LEU A 38 8.69 -2.13 19.93
N ARG A 39 9.67 -1.66 20.71
CA ARG A 39 9.66 -0.37 21.43
C ARG A 39 10.48 0.71 20.74
N ASP A 40 11.19 0.37 19.67
CA ASP A 40 12.09 1.28 18.97
C ASP A 40 11.36 1.95 17.80
N ALA A 41 11.04 3.24 17.97
CA ALA A 41 10.42 4.04 16.91
C ALA A 41 11.23 4.07 15.62
N THR A 42 12.57 4.18 15.72
CA THR A 42 13.46 4.22 14.55
C THR A 42 13.40 2.90 13.79
N ARG A 43 13.31 1.79 14.52
CA ARG A 43 13.18 0.47 13.89
C ARG A 43 11.84 0.32 13.18
N LEU A 44 10.74 0.78 13.78
CA LEU A 44 9.42 0.70 13.16
C LEU A 44 9.28 1.67 11.98
N GLU A 45 9.92 2.83 12.01
CA GLU A 45 10.07 3.72 10.86
C GLU A 45 10.77 3.00 9.70
N ALA A 46 11.87 2.30 9.98
CA ALA A 46 12.55 1.50 8.96
C ALA A 46 11.66 0.37 8.40
N VAL A 47 10.80 -0.25 9.21
CA VAL A 47 9.81 -1.23 8.73
C VAL A 47 8.82 -0.58 7.76
N PHE A 48 8.32 0.62 8.08
CA PHE A 48 7.46 1.38 7.18
C PHE A 48 8.17 1.69 5.85
N ASP A 49 9.40 2.20 5.92
CA ASP A 49 10.20 2.51 4.72
C ASP A 49 10.41 1.28 3.84
N ARG A 50 10.68 0.12 4.46
CA ARG A 50 10.86 -1.13 3.73
C ARG A 50 9.56 -1.58 3.04
N LEU A 51 8.43 -1.52 3.74
CA LEU A 51 7.12 -1.85 3.15
C LEU A 51 6.75 -0.90 2.02
N ILE A 52 6.97 0.40 2.22
CA ILE A 52 6.74 1.44 1.20
C ILE A 52 7.58 1.17 -0.05
N ALA A 53 8.86 0.84 0.12
CA ALA A 53 9.76 0.57 -1.00
C ALA A 53 9.38 -0.71 -1.75
N VAL A 54 9.17 -1.82 -1.04
CA VAL A 54 8.86 -3.14 -1.64
C VAL A 54 7.53 -3.09 -2.39
N LEU A 55 6.53 -2.41 -1.84
CA LEU A 55 5.20 -2.30 -2.45
C LEU A 55 5.04 -1.06 -3.35
N ARG A 56 6.09 -0.26 -3.53
CA ARG A 56 6.08 0.97 -4.35
C ARG A 56 4.88 1.87 -3.99
N LEU A 57 4.76 2.18 -2.70
CA LEU A 57 3.72 3.02 -2.13
C LEU A 57 4.18 4.48 -2.12
N THR A 58 3.23 5.41 -2.10
CA THR A 58 3.53 6.85 -2.14
C THR A 58 2.97 7.53 -0.89
N PRO A 59 3.80 7.79 0.14
CA PRO A 59 3.40 8.60 1.28
C PRO A 59 3.00 10.01 0.85
N VAL A 60 1.90 10.54 1.37
CA VAL A 60 1.47 11.93 1.13
C VAL A 60 1.84 12.87 2.27
N ALA A 61 2.25 12.30 3.41
CA ALA A 61 2.72 12.99 4.59
C ALA A 61 3.70 12.08 5.35
N PRO A 62 4.52 12.63 6.26
CA PRO A 62 5.29 11.81 7.21
C PRO A 62 4.38 10.89 8.03
N ALA A 63 4.91 9.74 8.44
CA ALA A 63 4.22 8.85 9.37
C ALA A 63 4.00 9.54 10.72
N VAL A 64 2.86 9.28 11.35
CA VAL A 64 2.57 9.68 12.73
C VAL A 64 2.78 8.50 13.65
N TRP A 65 3.43 8.76 14.78
CA TRP A 65 3.76 7.75 15.78
C TRP A 65 3.25 8.17 17.15
N HIS A 66 2.70 7.22 17.88
CA HIS A 66 2.35 7.38 19.28
C HIS A 66 3.01 6.27 20.09
N THR A 67 3.81 6.67 21.09
CA THR A 67 4.45 5.76 22.04
C THR A 67 3.60 5.66 23.30
N PHE A 68 3.25 4.44 23.69
CA PHE A 68 2.50 4.19 24.91
C PHE A 68 3.43 4.07 26.13
N PRO A 69 2.93 4.39 27.34
CA PRO A 69 3.67 4.12 28.57
C PRO A 69 3.87 2.60 28.78
N ALA A 70 4.64 2.23 29.81
CA ALA A 70 4.91 0.84 30.16
C ALA A 70 3.64 -0.04 30.10
N PRO A 71 3.65 -1.21 29.42
CA PRO A 71 4.82 -2.00 29.00
C PRO A 71 5.57 -1.49 27.75
N GLY A 72 5.13 -0.35 27.19
CA GLY A 72 5.67 0.29 26.00
C GLY A 72 4.81 -0.04 24.79
N GLY A 73 5.42 0.07 23.60
CA GLY A 73 4.75 -0.19 22.34
C GLY A 73 4.38 1.09 21.61
N LEU A 74 4.08 0.93 20.33
CA LEU A 74 3.86 2.03 19.41
C LEU A 74 2.67 1.75 18.50
N THR A 75 1.92 2.80 18.23
CA THR A 75 1.04 2.88 17.06
C THR A 75 1.71 3.74 16.00
N GLY A 76 1.81 3.22 14.79
CA GLY A 76 2.30 3.94 13.61
C GLY A 76 1.21 4.04 12.56
N PHE A 77 1.12 5.18 11.88
CA PHE A 77 0.19 5.36 10.76
C PHE A 77 0.75 6.31 9.71
N VAL A 78 0.63 5.96 8.43
CA VAL A 78 0.98 6.83 7.31
C VAL A 78 -0.12 6.84 6.27
N ILE A 79 -0.50 8.05 5.85
CA ILE A 79 -1.43 8.24 4.75
C ILE A 79 -0.66 8.03 3.44
N LEU A 80 -1.22 7.20 2.57
CA LEU A 80 -0.67 6.91 1.26
C LEU A 80 -1.59 7.48 0.18
N ALA A 81 -1.04 7.80 -0.99
CA ALA A 81 -1.87 8.08 -2.17
C ALA A 81 -2.75 6.87 -2.52
N GLU A 82 -2.34 5.68 -2.09
CA GLU A 82 -3.02 4.41 -2.29
C GLU A 82 -3.93 3.97 -1.13
N SER A 83 -4.21 4.83 -0.13
CA SER A 83 -4.96 4.58 1.13
C SER A 83 -4.08 4.72 2.36
N HIS A 84 -3.57 3.64 2.98
CA HIS A 84 -2.80 3.76 4.22
C HIS A 84 -1.92 2.56 4.57
N LEU A 85 -0.97 2.79 5.47
CA LEU A 85 -0.19 1.77 6.17
C LEU A 85 -0.25 2.07 7.68
N ALA A 86 -0.56 1.06 8.47
CA ALA A 86 -0.71 1.17 9.92
C ALA A 86 -0.05 0.00 10.65
N CYS A 87 0.42 0.22 11.87
CA CYS A 87 0.83 -0.86 12.76
C CYS A 87 0.53 -0.58 14.24
N HIS A 88 0.44 -1.66 15.00
CA HIS A 88 0.38 -1.65 16.46
C HIS A 88 1.34 -2.69 17.02
N THR A 89 2.23 -2.29 17.93
CA THR A 89 3.14 -3.22 18.61
C THR A 89 2.68 -3.52 20.03
N PHE A 90 2.92 -4.76 20.45
CA PHE A 90 2.65 -5.25 21.79
C PHE A 90 3.89 -5.96 22.33
N PRO A 91 4.88 -5.21 22.84
CA PRO A 91 6.14 -5.76 23.31
C PRO A 91 6.01 -6.84 24.39
N GLU A 92 4.98 -6.74 25.24
CA GLU A 92 4.65 -7.71 26.27
C GLU A 92 4.23 -9.09 25.73
N PHE A 93 3.78 -9.16 24.49
CA PHE A 93 3.42 -10.39 23.79
C PHE A 93 4.42 -10.75 22.70
N GLY A 94 5.45 -9.92 22.48
CA GLY A 94 6.39 -10.09 21.37
C GLY A 94 5.68 -10.09 20.02
N SER A 95 4.67 -9.24 19.83
CA SER A 95 3.86 -9.22 18.61
C SER A 95 3.67 -7.83 18.00
N ILE A 96 3.38 -7.82 16.71
CA ILE A 96 2.99 -6.65 15.93
C ILE A 96 1.87 -7.03 14.96
N CYS A 97 0.89 -6.14 14.83
CA CYS A 97 -0.12 -6.20 13.78
C CYS A 97 0.16 -5.07 12.78
N VAL A 98 0.21 -5.40 11.49
CA VAL A 98 0.44 -4.43 10.39
C VAL A 98 -0.68 -4.56 9.37
N ASN A 99 -1.24 -3.42 8.97
CA ASN A 99 -2.21 -3.31 7.89
C ASN A 99 -1.61 -2.47 6.76
N VAL A 100 -1.47 -3.07 5.57
CA VAL A 100 -1.16 -2.31 4.36
C VAL A 100 -2.39 -2.32 3.48
N PHE A 101 -3.06 -1.19 3.33
CA PHE A 101 -4.19 -1.06 2.43
C PHE A 101 -3.78 -0.28 1.18
N CYS A 102 -3.85 -0.92 0.02
CA CYS A 102 -3.53 -0.34 -1.28
C CYS A 102 -4.74 -0.43 -2.23
N CYS A 103 -5.19 0.70 -2.76
CA CYS A 103 -6.28 0.77 -3.73
C CYS A 103 -5.86 0.50 -5.19
N ARG A 104 -4.65 -0.02 -5.37
CA ARG A 104 -4.11 -0.42 -6.67
C ARG A 104 -3.55 -1.85 -6.59
N PRO A 105 -3.59 -2.62 -7.68
CA PRO A 105 -2.95 -3.92 -7.71
C PRO A 105 -1.45 -3.82 -7.38
N ARG A 106 -0.97 -4.78 -6.58
CA ARG A 106 0.46 -5.03 -6.37
C ARG A 106 0.71 -6.53 -6.32
N ASP A 107 1.92 -6.89 -6.75
CA ASP A 107 2.45 -8.23 -6.64
C ASP A 107 2.57 -8.65 -5.18
N GLU A 108 2.64 -9.95 -4.96
CA GLU A 108 2.96 -10.51 -3.64
C GLU A 108 4.41 -10.17 -3.26
N PHE A 109 4.66 -10.14 -1.96
CA PHE A 109 5.98 -9.93 -1.40
C PHE A 109 6.17 -10.82 -0.17
N ASP A 110 7.43 -11.08 0.16
CA ASP A 110 7.77 -11.88 1.34
C ASP A 110 7.65 -11.06 2.63
N ALA A 111 6.41 -10.88 3.09
CA ALA A 111 6.12 -10.19 4.34
C ALA A 111 6.67 -10.94 5.55
N ALA A 112 6.66 -12.28 5.53
CA ALA A 112 7.16 -13.09 6.63
C ALA A 112 8.68 -12.96 6.77
N GLY A 113 9.42 -13.06 5.67
CA GLY A 113 10.87 -12.83 5.64
C GLY A 113 11.24 -11.42 6.10
N LEU A 114 10.49 -10.40 5.66
CA LEU A 114 10.69 -9.03 6.12
C LEU A 114 10.49 -8.89 7.63
N MET A 115 9.41 -9.42 8.20
CA MET A 115 9.17 -9.35 9.65
C MET A 115 10.20 -10.15 10.45
N ALA A 116 10.65 -11.29 9.93
CA ALA A 116 11.72 -12.08 10.54
C ALA A 116 13.05 -11.32 10.55
N GLU A 117 13.46 -10.76 9.41
CA GLU A 117 14.69 -9.96 9.28
C GLU A 117 14.65 -8.71 10.17
N MET A 118 13.53 -8.00 10.16
CA MET A 118 13.45 -6.68 10.77
C MET A 118 13.11 -6.73 12.26
N LEU A 119 12.30 -7.67 12.70
CA LEU A 119 11.78 -7.69 14.07
C LEU A 119 12.09 -9.00 14.81
N GLY A 120 12.81 -9.93 14.18
CA GLY A 120 13.08 -11.24 14.77
C GLY A 120 11.84 -12.12 14.87
N ALA A 121 10.78 -11.84 14.09
CA ALA A 121 9.55 -12.64 14.11
C ALA A 121 9.84 -14.12 13.79
N THR A 122 9.21 -15.02 14.53
CA THR A 122 9.35 -16.47 14.36
C THR A 122 8.09 -17.14 13.82
N ASP A 123 6.94 -16.46 13.97
CA ASP A 123 5.65 -16.86 13.39
C ASP A 123 5.02 -15.62 12.75
N THR A 124 4.71 -15.67 11.46
CA THR A 124 4.04 -14.58 10.75
C THR A 124 2.90 -15.13 9.92
N VAL A 125 1.69 -14.65 10.20
CA VAL A 125 0.49 -14.95 9.44
C VAL A 125 0.16 -13.77 8.56
N VAL A 126 0.12 -14.00 7.24
CA VAL A 126 -0.22 -12.99 6.24
C VAL A 126 -1.56 -13.36 5.64
N ARG A 127 -2.52 -12.45 5.74
CA ARG A 127 -3.80 -12.55 5.04
C ARG A 127 -3.87 -11.45 4.00
N ARG A 128 -4.08 -11.84 2.75
CA ARG A 128 -4.38 -10.89 1.67
C ARG A 128 -5.88 -10.91 1.40
N ILE A 129 -6.48 -9.74 1.45
CA ILE A 129 -7.88 -9.54 1.11
C ILE A 129 -7.94 -8.71 -0.17
N GLU A 130 -8.54 -9.26 -1.21
CA GLU A 130 -8.86 -8.48 -2.41
C GLU A 130 -10.00 -7.49 -2.09
N ARG A 131 -9.79 -6.23 -2.47
CA ARG A 131 -10.68 -5.12 -2.14
C ARG A 131 -11.37 -4.69 -3.42
N THR A 132 -12.62 -5.09 -3.58
CA THR A 132 -13.45 -4.69 -4.71
C THR A 132 -14.26 -3.45 -4.36
N TYR A 133 -14.07 -2.36 -5.10
CA TYR A 133 -14.77 -1.09 -4.85
C TYR A 133 -16.06 -0.93 -5.66
N GLY A 134 -16.29 -1.84 -6.60
CA GLY A 134 -17.39 -1.82 -7.54
C GLY A 134 -16.92 -1.66 -8.98
N GLU A 135 -17.88 -1.51 -9.88
CA GLU A 135 -17.61 -1.26 -11.29
C GLU A 135 -17.20 0.20 -11.50
N VAL A 136 -16.22 0.43 -12.38
CA VAL A 136 -15.88 1.78 -12.83
C VAL A 136 -17.10 2.35 -13.55
N ARG A 137 -17.69 3.43 -13.02
CA ARG A 137 -18.82 4.10 -13.67
C ARG A 137 -18.40 4.60 -15.07
N PRO A 138 -19.26 4.48 -16.10
CA PRO A 138 -18.97 5.00 -17.43
C PRO A 138 -18.53 6.48 -17.37
N GLY A 139 -17.41 6.80 -18.00
CA GLY A 139 -16.83 8.16 -18.00
C GLY A 139 -15.97 8.53 -16.80
N SER A 140 -15.84 7.66 -15.79
CA SER A 140 -14.92 7.88 -14.65
C SER A 140 -13.50 7.46 -15.03
N ARG A 141 -12.56 8.40 -15.09
CA ARG A 141 -11.14 8.06 -15.21
C ARG A 141 -10.56 7.83 -13.82
N CYS A 142 -9.88 6.71 -13.61
CA CYS A 142 -9.00 6.54 -12.46
C CYS A 142 -7.88 7.60 -12.58
N PRO A 143 -7.69 8.49 -11.59
CA PRO A 143 -6.62 9.48 -11.65
C PRO A 143 -5.26 8.77 -11.71
N VAL A 144 -4.45 9.06 -12.73
CA VAL A 144 -3.09 8.55 -12.82
C VAL A 144 -2.18 9.48 -12.03
N PRO A 145 -1.38 9.01 -11.06
CA PRO A 145 -0.43 9.86 -10.37
C PRO A 145 0.54 10.51 -11.37
N GLY A 146 0.67 11.84 -11.32
CA GLY A 146 1.54 12.61 -12.22
C GLY A 146 0.84 13.28 -13.41
N SER A 147 -0.42 12.96 -13.71
CA SER A 147 -1.19 13.76 -14.67
C SER A 147 -1.66 15.04 -14.01
N ARG A 148 -0.98 16.16 -14.26
CA ARG A 148 -1.55 17.49 -13.97
C ARG A 148 -2.89 17.59 -14.70
N PRO A 149 -4.00 17.98 -14.04
CA PRO A 149 -5.20 18.34 -14.77
C PRO A 149 -4.83 19.46 -15.74
N ALA A 150 -5.25 19.32 -17.00
CA ALA A 150 -5.11 20.39 -17.98
C ALA A 150 -5.72 21.65 -17.35
N ARG A 151 -4.92 22.72 -17.23
CA ARG A 151 -5.42 24.02 -16.77
C ARG A 151 -6.60 24.37 -17.66
N ALA A 152 -7.79 24.46 -17.09
CA ALA A 152 -8.90 25.11 -17.76
C ALA A 152 -8.45 26.55 -18.04
N GLY A 153 -8.15 26.84 -19.30
CA GLY A 153 -7.92 28.20 -19.74
C GLY A 153 -9.25 28.93 -19.66
N ASN A 154 -9.36 29.90 -18.77
CA ASN A 154 -10.45 30.87 -18.84
C ASN A 154 -10.16 31.77 -20.05
N ALA A 155 -11.06 31.73 -21.02
CA ALA A 155 -11.29 32.80 -21.97
C ALA A 155 -11.96 33.99 -21.28
#